data_AF-A0A0C2FVP6-F1
#
_entry.id   AF-A0A0C2FVP6-F1
#
_cell.length_a   1.000
_cell.length_b   1.000
_cell.length_c   1.000
_cell.angle_alpha   90.00
_cell.angle_beta   90.00
_cell.angle_gamma   90.00
#
_symmetry.space_group_name_H-M   'P 1'
#
loop_
_entity.id
_entity.type
_entity.pdbx_description
1 polymer ?
#
loop_
_entity_poly.entity_id
_entity_poly.type
_entity_poly.pdbx_seq_one_letter_code
_entity_poly.pdbx_strand_id
1 'polypeptide(L)'
;AAMDISEHVVARIRALGENGSPESIKKLEEQLEKCFEMFPLPQFRQIVLENLKQLPKIPEKYLDIIMGDRDFYDACPLIVQQQIWLRNNDLFVEAFCPLIESYLKKKEDLLLSVEPSNTNFFTFETTKARRQWKEIKDLIKFCGNHEELFKSMTAYIRELFASTGNAMLCSLRYELIMAAHDAGIENLVKS
;
A
#
# COMPACT_ATOMS: atom_id res chain seq x y z
N ALA A 1 -5.80 33.69 -10.10
CA ALA A 1 -6.90 33.24 -10.98
C ALA A 1 -6.87 31.73 -11.23
N ALA A 2 -5.79 31.16 -11.79
CA ALA A 2 -5.74 29.71 -12.08
C ALA A 2 -5.69 28.79 -10.83
N MET A 3 -4.98 29.20 -9.76
CA MET A 3 -4.96 28.45 -8.48
C MET A 3 -6.36 28.35 -7.85
N ASP A 4 -7.11 29.44 -7.87
CA ASP A 4 -8.46 29.56 -7.29
C ASP A 4 -9.46 28.60 -7.99
N ILE A 5 -9.38 28.51 -9.33
CA ILE A 5 -10.22 27.59 -10.11
C ILE A 5 -9.86 26.13 -9.80
N SER A 6 -8.57 25.80 -9.66
CA SER A 6 -8.13 24.45 -9.32
C SER A 6 -8.64 24.01 -7.94
N GLU A 7 -8.60 24.89 -6.95
CA GLU A 7 -9.11 24.61 -5.59
C GLU A 7 -10.62 24.37 -5.59
N HIS A 8 -11.39 25.20 -6.31
CA HIS A 8 -12.82 25.00 -6.47
C HIS A 8 -13.17 23.67 -7.15
N VAL A 9 -12.41 23.27 -8.17
CA VAL A 9 -12.60 21.97 -8.86
C VAL A 9 -12.30 20.81 -7.92
N VAL A 10 -11.20 20.87 -7.15
CA VAL A 10 -10.85 19.85 -6.14
C VAL A 10 -11.92 19.72 -5.07
N ALA A 11 -12.44 20.84 -4.55
CA ALA A 11 -13.50 20.82 -3.55
C ALA A 11 -14.77 20.15 -4.07
N ARG A 12 -15.13 20.42 -5.33
CA ARG A 12 -16.29 19.80 -5.99
C ARG A 12 -16.10 18.29 -6.19
N ILE A 13 -14.90 17.85 -6.56
CA ILE A 13 -14.57 16.41 -6.72
C ILE A 13 -14.77 15.67 -5.40
N ARG A 14 -14.30 16.24 -4.29
CA ARG A 14 -14.49 15.64 -2.95
C ARG A 14 -15.97 15.51 -2.61
N ALA A 15 -16.76 16.58 -2.80
CA ALA A 15 -18.20 16.55 -2.53
C ALA A 15 -18.96 15.54 -3.43
N LEU A 16 -18.51 15.34 -4.67
CA LEU A 16 -19.07 14.32 -5.57
C LEU A 16 -18.72 12.89 -5.13
N GLY A 17 -17.51 12.67 -4.64
CA GLY A 17 -17.04 11.39 -4.11
C GLY A 17 -17.78 10.95 -2.85
N GLU A 18 -18.07 11.88 -1.93
CA GLU A 18 -18.81 11.61 -0.69
C GLU A 18 -20.21 11.04 -0.92
N ASN A 19 -20.88 11.44 -2.01
CA ASN A 19 -22.21 10.95 -2.34
C ASN A 19 -22.23 9.49 -2.82
N GLY A 20 -21.08 8.96 -3.29
CA GLY A 20 -20.89 7.54 -3.62
C GLY A 20 -21.89 6.90 -4.60
N SER A 21 -22.70 7.69 -5.31
CA SER A 21 -23.76 7.18 -6.16
C SER A 21 -23.18 6.69 -7.49
N PRO A 22 -23.82 5.70 -8.17
CA PRO A 22 -23.36 5.24 -9.48
C PRO A 22 -23.25 6.38 -10.51
N GLU A 23 -24.14 7.37 -10.41
CA GLU A 23 -24.12 8.56 -11.26
C GLU A 23 -22.97 9.51 -10.91
N SER A 24 -22.59 9.65 -9.64
CA SER A 24 -21.44 10.47 -9.25
C SER A 24 -20.12 9.84 -9.69
N ILE A 25 -20.01 8.52 -9.60
CA ILE A 25 -18.85 7.76 -10.12
C ILE A 25 -18.72 7.97 -11.63
N LYS A 26 -19.81 7.83 -12.40
CA LYS A 26 -19.77 8.07 -13.85
C LYS A 26 -19.31 9.49 -14.19
N LYS A 27 -19.78 10.50 -13.44
CA LYS A 27 -19.32 11.89 -13.61
C LYS A 27 -17.84 12.06 -13.28
N LEU A 28 -17.35 11.40 -12.23
CA LEU A 28 -15.92 11.39 -11.88
C LEU A 28 -15.07 10.73 -12.98
N GLU A 29 -15.55 9.66 -13.60
CA GLU A 29 -14.88 9.01 -14.74
C GLU A 29 -14.82 9.93 -15.97
N GLU A 30 -15.93 10.58 -16.34
CA GLU A 30 -15.98 11.54 -17.44
C GLU A 30 -15.09 12.77 -17.19
N GLN A 31 -15.01 13.23 -15.94
CA GLN A 31 -14.10 14.30 -15.55
C GLN A 31 -12.64 13.85 -15.56
N LEU A 32 -12.35 12.64 -15.07
CA LEU A 32 -11.01 12.06 -15.11
C LEU A 32 -10.51 12.03 -16.55
N GLU A 33 -11.32 11.55 -17.49
CA GLU A 33 -10.94 11.48 -18.91
C GLU A 33 -10.50 12.83 -19.47
N LYS A 34 -11.30 13.89 -19.26
CA LYS A 34 -10.97 15.24 -19.71
C LYS A 34 -9.73 15.81 -19.01
N CYS A 35 -9.57 15.55 -17.71
CA CYS A 35 -8.42 16.05 -16.95
C CYS A 35 -7.13 15.30 -17.32
N PHE A 36 -7.23 14.02 -17.69
CA PHE A 36 -6.10 13.18 -18.07
C PHE A 36 -5.51 13.59 -19.41
N GLU A 37 -6.31 14.11 -20.35
CA GLU A 37 -5.79 14.73 -21.58
C GLU A 37 -4.84 15.91 -21.30
N MET A 38 -5.08 16.61 -20.18
CA MET A 38 -4.28 17.74 -19.73
C MET A 38 -3.24 17.35 -18.67
N PHE A 39 -3.04 16.05 -18.41
CA PHE A 39 -2.13 15.51 -17.40
C PHE A 39 -0.69 16.06 -17.44
N PRO A 40 -0.08 16.34 -18.62
CA PRO A 40 1.27 16.91 -18.67
C PRO A 40 1.40 18.28 -17.98
N LEU A 41 0.28 18.98 -17.75
CA LEU A 41 0.27 20.29 -17.10
C LEU A 41 0.26 20.14 -15.56
N PRO A 42 1.19 20.77 -14.82
CA PRO A 42 1.31 20.61 -13.37
C PRO A 42 0.04 20.92 -12.57
N GLN A 43 -0.75 21.92 -12.99
CA GLN A 43 -1.99 22.25 -12.28
C GLN A 43 -3.05 21.13 -12.36
N PHE A 44 -3.04 20.33 -13.44
CA PHE A 44 -4.01 19.25 -13.62
C PHE A 44 -3.61 17.99 -12.87
N ARG A 45 -2.32 17.79 -12.57
CA ARG A 45 -1.85 16.65 -11.76
C ARG A 45 -2.56 16.57 -10.41
N GLN A 46 -2.73 17.70 -9.71
CA GLN A 46 -3.45 17.72 -8.43
C GLN A 46 -4.94 17.35 -8.59
N ILE A 47 -5.57 17.84 -9.66
CA ILE A 47 -6.98 17.53 -9.97
C ILE A 47 -7.16 16.05 -10.30
N VAL A 48 -6.25 15.47 -11.10
CA VAL A 48 -6.24 14.04 -11.44
C VAL A 48 -6.04 13.22 -10.17
N LEU A 49 -5.08 13.58 -9.32
CA LEU A 49 -4.81 12.87 -8.06
C LEU A 49 -6.02 12.86 -7.12
N GLU A 50 -6.74 13.97 -7.02
CA GLU A 50 -7.98 14.04 -6.22
C GLU A 50 -9.12 13.22 -6.84
N ASN A 51 -9.26 13.17 -8.17
CA ASN A 51 -10.23 12.27 -8.82
C ASN A 51 -9.91 10.80 -8.54
N LEU A 52 -8.64 10.41 -8.67
CA LEU A 52 -8.19 9.04 -8.45
C LEU A 52 -8.46 8.57 -7.02
N LYS A 53 -8.42 9.47 -6.02
CA LYS A 53 -8.78 9.16 -4.62
C LYS A 53 -10.25 8.77 -4.44
N GLN A 54 -11.14 9.33 -5.26
CA GLN A 54 -12.59 9.12 -5.14
C GLN A 54 -13.09 7.92 -5.94
N LEU A 55 -12.31 7.43 -6.90
CA LEU A 55 -12.71 6.34 -7.78
C LEU A 55 -12.37 4.98 -7.15
N PRO A 56 -13.36 4.07 -7.02
CA PRO A 56 -13.10 2.74 -6.46
C PRO A 56 -12.29 1.86 -7.41
N LYS A 57 -12.46 2.02 -8.73
CA LYS A 57 -11.75 1.28 -9.77
C LYS A 57 -11.29 2.25 -10.84
N ILE A 58 -10.00 2.18 -11.19
CA ILE A 58 -9.39 3.06 -12.18
C ILE A 58 -9.23 2.30 -13.49
N PRO A 59 -9.61 2.89 -14.64
CA PRO A 59 -9.36 2.29 -15.94
C PRO A 59 -7.87 2.01 -16.18
N GLU A 60 -7.58 0.82 -16.71
CA GLU A 60 -6.22 0.31 -16.89
C GLU A 60 -5.31 1.23 -17.72
N LYS A 61 -5.89 1.88 -18.74
CA LYS A 61 -5.18 2.86 -19.59
C LYS A 61 -4.49 3.97 -18.79
N TYR A 62 -5.05 4.37 -17.65
CA TYR A 62 -4.49 5.42 -16.82
C TYR A 62 -3.41 4.88 -15.88
N LEU A 63 -3.53 3.63 -15.42
CA LEU A 63 -2.53 2.99 -14.57
C LEU A 63 -1.19 2.85 -15.30
N ASP A 64 -1.22 2.44 -16.57
CA ASP A 64 -0.02 2.30 -17.38
C ASP A 64 0.71 3.65 -17.59
N ILE A 65 -0.05 4.76 -17.72
CA ILE A 65 0.51 6.12 -17.82
C ILE A 65 1.13 6.55 -16.48
N ILE A 66 0.45 6.30 -15.36
CA ILE A 66 0.94 6.62 -14.01
C ILE A 66 2.24 5.88 -13.72
N MET A 67 2.34 4.62 -14.13
CA MET A 67 3.57 3.82 -13.98
C MET A 67 4.77 4.40 -14.74
N GLY A 68 4.54 5.14 -15.83
CA GLY A 68 5.60 5.81 -16.59
C GLY A 68 6.13 7.10 -15.95
N ASP A 69 5.44 7.65 -14.94
CA ASP A 69 5.78 8.91 -14.27
C ASP A 69 6.01 8.65 -12.78
N ARG A 70 7.29 8.44 -12.39
CA ARG A 70 7.64 8.04 -11.01
C ARG A 70 7.22 9.07 -9.97
N ASP A 71 7.41 10.36 -10.26
CA ASP A 71 7.05 11.44 -9.34
C ASP A 71 5.53 11.46 -9.08
N PHE A 72 4.73 11.18 -10.11
CA PHE A 72 3.27 11.13 -9.96
C PHE A 72 2.81 9.85 -9.25
N TYR A 73 3.42 8.70 -9.57
CA TYR A 73 3.17 7.43 -8.89
C TYR A 73 3.42 7.52 -7.37
N ASP A 74 4.53 8.14 -6.96
CA ASP A 74 4.87 8.28 -5.55
C ASP A 74 3.88 9.21 -4.81
N ALA A 75 3.25 10.15 -5.52
CA ALA A 75 2.21 11.03 -4.98
C ALA A 75 0.82 10.38 -4.92
N CYS A 76 0.59 9.28 -5.66
CA CYS A 76 -0.71 8.61 -5.69
C CYS A 76 -1.11 8.06 -4.31
N PRO A 77 -2.43 8.05 -4.00
CA PRO A 77 -2.91 7.40 -2.79
C PRO A 77 -2.68 5.89 -2.85
N LEU A 78 -2.58 5.26 -1.68
CA LEU A 78 -2.30 3.83 -1.56
C LEU A 78 -3.27 2.93 -2.33
N ILE A 79 -4.56 3.30 -2.42
CA ILE A 79 -5.57 2.53 -3.18
C ILE A 79 -5.22 2.45 -4.67
N VAL A 80 -4.65 3.53 -5.23
CA VAL A 80 -4.19 3.56 -6.63
C VAL A 80 -2.93 2.70 -6.77
N GLN A 81 -1.97 2.85 -5.85
CA GLN A 81 -0.74 2.05 -5.84
C GLN A 81 -1.07 0.55 -5.76
N GLN A 82 -2.02 0.15 -4.92
CA GLN A 82 -2.53 -1.23 -4.83
C GLN A 82 -3.06 -1.74 -6.17
N GLN A 83 -3.85 -0.94 -6.89
CA GLN A 83 -4.33 -1.33 -8.23
C GLN A 83 -3.20 -1.47 -9.25
N ILE A 84 -2.15 -0.64 -9.13
CA ILE A 84 -0.94 -0.77 -9.95
C ILE A 84 -0.19 -2.06 -9.59
N TRP A 85 -0.03 -2.36 -8.30
CA TRP A 85 0.66 -3.55 -7.80
C TRP A 85 0.00 -4.87 -8.21
N LEU A 86 -1.32 -4.89 -8.38
CA LEU A 86 -2.05 -6.04 -8.94
C LEU A 86 -1.65 -6.34 -10.38
N ARG A 87 -1.22 -5.32 -11.14
CA ARG A 87 -0.77 -5.46 -12.53
C ARG A 87 0.73 -5.66 -12.64
N ASN A 88 1.50 -4.93 -11.83
CA ASN A 88 2.95 -4.96 -11.83
C ASN A 88 3.45 -5.38 -10.46
N ASN A 89 3.81 -6.66 -10.37
CA ASN A 89 4.31 -7.24 -9.14
C ASN A 89 5.70 -6.73 -8.74
N ASP A 90 6.54 -6.38 -9.71
CA ASP A 90 7.89 -5.89 -9.44
C ASP A 90 7.85 -4.57 -8.66
N LEU A 91 6.94 -3.65 -9.03
CA LEU A 91 6.71 -2.41 -8.26
C LEU A 91 6.21 -2.68 -6.84
N PHE A 92 5.43 -3.75 -6.66
CA PHE A 92 4.98 -4.15 -5.34
C PHE A 92 6.14 -4.67 -4.48
N VAL A 93 6.95 -5.58 -5.04
CA VAL A 93 8.16 -6.10 -4.40
C VAL A 93 9.12 -4.97 -4.05
N GLU A 94 9.36 -4.02 -4.97
CA GLU A 94 10.17 -2.83 -4.73
C GLU A 94 9.64 -2.01 -3.55
N ALA A 95 8.31 -1.84 -3.43
CA ALA A 95 7.70 -1.07 -2.37
C ALA A 95 7.83 -1.73 -0.99
N PHE A 96 7.60 -3.05 -0.88
CA PHE A 96 7.57 -3.72 0.42
C PHE A 96 8.92 -4.29 0.87
N CYS A 97 9.86 -4.55 -0.04
CA CYS A 97 11.16 -5.15 0.30
C CYS A 97 11.92 -4.38 1.40
N PRO A 98 12.00 -3.04 1.38
CA PRO A 98 12.65 -2.28 2.45
C PRO A 98 12.03 -2.50 3.84
N LEU A 99 10.73 -2.82 3.91
CA LEU A 99 10.06 -3.12 5.19
C LEU A 99 10.50 -4.48 5.74
N ILE A 100 10.70 -5.47 4.86
CA ILE A 100 11.22 -6.79 5.25
C ILE A 100 12.66 -6.64 5.75
N GLU A 101 13.51 -5.91 5.02
CA GLU A 101 14.89 -5.66 5.43
C GLU A 101 14.97 -4.93 6.78
N SER A 102 14.15 -3.89 6.97
CA SER A 102 14.04 -3.16 8.25
C SER A 102 13.61 -4.08 9.39
N TYR A 103 12.62 -4.96 9.13
CA TYR A 103 12.16 -5.93 10.12
C TYR A 103 13.28 -6.90 10.54
N LEU A 104 13.98 -7.47 9.56
CA LEU A 104 15.08 -8.42 9.82
C LEU A 104 16.21 -7.76 10.62
N LYS A 105 16.61 -6.55 10.22
CA LYS A 105 17.63 -5.77 10.91
C LYS A 105 17.24 -5.48 12.35
N LYS A 106 16.01 -5.03 12.61
CA LYS A 106 15.52 -4.79 13.97
C LYS A 106 15.49 -6.07 14.82
N LYS A 107 15.16 -7.20 14.21
CA LYS A 107 15.19 -8.49 14.91
C LYS A 107 16.61 -8.92 15.27
N GLU A 108 17.55 -8.72 14.37
CA GLU A 108 18.98 -8.97 14.62
C GLU A 108 19.53 -8.05 15.72
N ASP A 109 19.26 -6.75 15.63
CA ASP A 109 19.66 -5.75 16.63
C ASP A 109 19.12 -6.12 18.02
N LEU A 110 17.87 -6.60 18.09
CA LEU A 110 17.27 -7.06 19.33
C LEU A 110 18.03 -8.26 19.91
N LEU A 111 18.32 -9.28 19.10
CA LEU A 111 19.07 -10.47 19.53
C LEU A 111 20.49 -10.15 20.01
N LEU A 112 21.14 -9.14 19.41
CA LEU A 112 22.48 -8.69 19.77
C LEU A 112 22.51 -7.71 20.94
N SER A 113 21.36 -7.13 21.30
CA SER A 113 21.29 -6.14 22.38
C SER A 113 21.51 -6.78 23.75
N VAL A 114 22.49 -6.25 24.50
CA VAL A 114 22.79 -6.65 25.89
C VAL A 114 21.93 -5.86 26.89
N GLU A 115 21.32 -4.76 26.46
CA GLU A 115 20.45 -3.97 27.32
C GLU A 115 19.18 -4.77 27.68
N PRO A 116 18.70 -4.67 28.92
CA PRO A 116 17.36 -5.13 29.28
C PRO A 116 16.35 -4.21 28.60
N SER A 117 16.17 -4.37 27.30
CA SER A 117 14.97 -3.93 26.61
C SER A 117 13.81 -4.72 27.21
N ASN A 118 12.58 -4.21 27.15
CA ASN A 118 11.37 -5.00 27.45
C ASN A 118 11.18 -6.18 26.46
N THR A 119 12.25 -6.62 25.78
CA THR A 119 12.27 -7.50 24.62
C THR A 119 13.46 -8.51 24.52
N ASN A 120 14.41 -8.59 25.47
CA ASN A 120 15.39 -9.72 25.61
C ASN A 120 15.08 -10.84 26.65
N PHE A 121 14.87 -12.08 26.16
CA PHE A 121 14.71 -13.41 26.83
C PHE A 121 13.81 -13.55 28.10
N PHE A 122 13.87 -12.65 29.07
CA PHE A 122 12.95 -12.51 30.23
C PHE A 122 11.73 -11.62 29.95
N THR A 123 11.58 -11.26 28.70
CA THR A 123 10.88 -10.07 28.30
C THR A 123 9.74 -10.43 27.37
N PHE A 124 8.58 -9.94 27.78
CA PHE A 124 7.27 -10.10 27.19
C PHE A 124 7.13 -9.48 25.79
N GLU A 125 8.03 -9.78 24.85
CA GLU A 125 7.69 -9.60 23.43
C GLU A 125 6.74 -10.74 23.05
N THR A 126 5.49 -10.61 23.50
CA THR A 126 4.44 -11.53 23.12
C THR A 126 4.27 -11.49 21.61
N THR A 127 3.74 -12.56 21.03
CA THR A 127 3.31 -12.56 19.62
C THR A 127 2.42 -11.35 19.31
N LYS A 128 1.69 -10.83 20.30
CA LYS A 128 0.86 -9.62 20.16
C LYS A 128 1.69 -8.33 20.02
N ALA A 129 2.77 -8.17 20.79
CA ALA A 129 3.63 -7.00 20.73
C ALA A 129 4.36 -6.89 19.37
N ARG A 130 4.83 -8.03 18.83
CA ARG A 130 5.53 -8.06 17.54
C ARG A 130 4.64 -7.63 16.37
N ARG A 131 3.38 -8.04 16.37
CA ARG A 131 2.38 -7.56 15.38
C ARG A 131 2.12 -6.06 15.44
N GLN A 132 2.55 -5.37 16.51
CA GLN A 132 2.44 -3.93 16.61
C GLN A 132 3.59 -3.18 15.94
N TRP A 133 4.64 -3.89 15.49
CA TRP A 133 5.76 -3.29 14.78
C TRP A 133 5.28 -2.57 13.52
N LYS A 134 5.90 -1.42 13.26
CA LYS A 134 5.55 -0.55 12.15
C LYS A 134 5.64 -1.30 10.82
N GLU A 135 6.70 -2.07 10.62
CA GLU A 135 6.94 -2.88 9.43
C GLU A 135 5.77 -3.83 9.15
N ILE A 136 5.28 -4.52 10.17
CA ILE A 136 4.18 -5.48 10.01
C ILE A 136 2.87 -4.76 9.70
N LYS A 137 2.57 -3.66 10.38
CA LYS A 137 1.38 -2.86 10.10
C LYS A 137 1.39 -2.28 8.70
N ASP A 138 2.54 -1.77 8.26
CA ASP A 138 2.70 -1.18 6.93
C ASP A 138 2.60 -2.26 5.84
N LEU A 139 3.17 -3.45 6.04
CA LEU A 139 3.01 -4.60 5.14
C LEU A 139 1.54 -5.02 4.97
N ILE A 140 0.78 -5.13 6.07
CA ILE A 140 -0.66 -5.43 6.01
C ILE A 140 -1.43 -4.31 5.31
N LYS A 141 -1.09 -3.05 5.63
CA LYS A 141 -1.70 -1.89 4.99
C LYS A 141 -1.45 -1.86 3.48
N PHE A 142 -0.26 -2.25 3.03
CA PHE A 142 0.09 -2.32 1.61
C PHE A 142 -0.79 -3.33 0.87
N CYS A 143 -1.07 -4.50 1.45
CA CYS A 143 -2.00 -5.45 0.83
C CYS A 143 -3.46 -4.97 0.82
N GLY A 144 -3.88 -4.23 1.86
CA GLY A 144 -5.27 -3.80 2.00
C GLY A 144 -6.22 -4.99 1.98
N ASN A 145 -7.27 -4.93 1.15
CA ASN A 145 -8.24 -6.02 0.98
C ASN A 145 -7.92 -6.94 -0.22
N HIS A 146 -6.72 -6.82 -0.80
CA HIS A 146 -6.35 -7.57 -2.00
C HIS A 146 -5.60 -8.86 -1.66
N GLU A 147 -6.29 -10.00 -1.80
CA GLU A 147 -5.75 -11.34 -1.55
C GLU A 147 -4.52 -11.65 -2.40
N GLU A 148 -4.54 -11.23 -3.67
CA GLU A 148 -3.46 -11.44 -4.63
C GLU A 148 -2.15 -10.79 -4.17
N LEU A 149 -2.21 -9.57 -3.61
CA LEU A 149 -1.05 -8.88 -3.05
C LEU A 149 -0.51 -9.62 -1.82
N PHE A 150 -1.37 -10.07 -0.93
CA PHE A 150 -0.94 -10.82 0.25
C PHE A 150 -0.28 -12.16 -0.12
N LYS A 151 -0.85 -12.87 -1.10
CA LYS A 151 -0.29 -14.11 -1.65
C LYS A 151 1.07 -13.89 -2.27
N SER A 152 1.22 -12.86 -3.11
CA SER A 152 2.50 -12.50 -3.71
C SER A 152 3.56 -12.19 -2.66
N MET A 153 3.25 -11.34 -1.67
CA MET A 153 4.18 -11.00 -0.59
C MET A 153 4.59 -12.25 0.21
N THR A 154 3.65 -13.14 0.50
CA THR A 154 3.93 -14.39 1.21
C THR A 154 4.78 -15.35 0.37
N ALA A 155 4.56 -15.42 -0.93
CA ALA A 155 5.37 -16.20 -1.85
C ALA A 155 6.81 -15.67 -1.89
N TYR A 156 6.99 -14.35 -2.02
CA TYR A 156 8.29 -13.71 -1.96
C TYR A 156 9.05 -14.03 -0.66
N ILE A 157 8.39 -13.95 0.50
CA ILE A 157 9.01 -14.30 1.79
C ILE A 157 9.48 -15.76 1.81
N ARG A 158 8.72 -16.68 1.19
CA ARG A 158 9.09 -18.11 1.10
C ARG A 158 10.31 -18.31 0.20
N GLU A 159 10.38 -17.63 -0.93
CA GLU A 159 11.53 -17.67 -1.84
C GLU A 159 12.78 -17.05 -1.20
N LEU A 160 12.62 -15.93 -0.50
CA LEU A 160 13.69 -15.31 0.26
C LEU A 160 14.20 -16.22 1.37
N PHE A 161 13.32 -16.98 2.04
CA PHE A 161 13.74 -17.99 3.01
C PHE A 161 14.50 -19.14 2.35
N ALA A 162 14.00 -19.66 1.23
CA ALA A 162 14.64 -20.75 0.52
C ALA A 162 16.05 -20.39 0.03
N SER A 163 16.27 -19.12 -0.33
CA SER A 163 17.58 -18.63 -0.78
C SER A 163 18.54 -18.26 0.37
N THR A 164 18.04 -17.68 1.45
CA THR A 164 18.89 -17.15 2.54
C THR A 164 19.04 -18.10 3.74
N GLY A 165 18.07 -19.00 3.96
CA GLY A 165 17.97 -19.81 5.17
C GLY A 165 17.64 -19.02 6.45
N ASN A 166 17.27 -17.74 6.35
CA ASN A 166 17.06 -16.89 7.52
C ASN A 166 15.74 -17.24 8.25
N ALA A 167 15.85 -17.89 9.41
CA ALA A 167 14.70 -18.32 10.21
C ALA A 167 13.77 -17.18 10.67
N MET A 168 14.25 -15.93 10.74
CA MET A 168 13.42 -14.77 11.11
C MET A 168 12.30 -14.49 10.11
N LEU A 169 12.46 -14.94 8.86
CA LEU A 169 11.42 -14.87 7.82
C LEU A 169 10.21 -15.77 8.14
N CYS A 170 10.43 -16.90 8.82
CA CYS A 170 9.34 -17.75 9.30
C CYS A 170 8.54 -17.04 10.40
N SER A 171 9.21 -16.33 11.30
CA SER A 171 8.55 -15.49 12.31
C SER A 171 7.76 -14.35 11.67
N LEU A 172 8.34 -13.64 10.69
CA LEU A 172 7.66 -12.59 9.94
C LEU A 172 6.38 -13.11 9.28
N ARG A 173 6.46 -14.26 8.58
CA ARG A 173 5.30 -14.86 7.93
C ARG A 173 4.18 -15.18 8.92
N TYR A 174 4.52 -15.76 10.08
CA TYR A 174 3.54 -16.05 11.12
C TYR A 174 2.91 -14.76 11.68
N GLU A 175 3.71 -13.73 11.91
CA GLU A 175 3.23 -12.44 12.42
C GLU A 175 2.31 -11.73 11.43
N LEU A 176 2.60 -11.79 10.13
CA LEU A 176 1.74 -11.25 9.07
C LEU A 176 0.39 -11.95 9.02
N ILE A 177 0.36 -13.29 9.08
CA ILE A 177 -0.90 -14.06 9.12
C ILE A 177 -1.76 -13.64 10.31
N MET A 178 -1.14 -13.53 11.48
CA MET A 178 -1.85 -13.12 12.70
C MET A 178 -2.27 -11.65 12.66
N ALA A 179 -1.50 -10.78 12.03
CA ALA A 179 -1.82 -9.36 11.88
C ALA A 179 -2.96 -9.14 10.88
N ALA A 180 -3.02 -9.94 9.80
CA ALA A 180 -4.14 -9.96 8.87
C ALA A 180 -5.45 -10.37 9.57
N HIS A 181 -5.38 -11.38 10.45
CA HIS A 181 -6.51 -11.76 11.31
C HIS A 181 -6.93 -10.62 12.26
N ASP A 182 -5.99 -10.01 12.98
CA ASP A 182 -6.28 -8.88 13.87
C ASP A 182 -6.90 -7.68 13.13
N ALA A 183 -6.55 -7.47 11.86
CA ALA A 183 -7.11 -6.43 11.00
C ALA A 183 -8.50 -6.79 10.42
N GLY A 184 -9.04 -7.97 10.71
CA GLY A 184 -10.33 -8.43 10.18
C GLY A 184 -10.29 -8.81 8.70
N ILE A 185 -9.09 -9.01 8.14
CA ILE A 185 -8.88 -9.36 6.72
C ILE A 185 -8.47 -10.83 6.59
N GLU A 186 -9.09 -11.70 7.39
CA GLU A 186 -8.80 -13.15 7.43
C GLU A 186 -9.00 -13.84 6.08
N ASN A 187 -9.85 -13.29 5.22
CA ASN A 187 -10.07 -13.80 3.87
C ASN A 187 -8.77 -13.82 3.06
N LEU A 188 -7.80 -12.94 3.35
CA LEU A 188 -6.48 -12.95 2.71
C LEU A 188 -5.67 -14.22 3.01
N VAL A 189 -5.93 -14.86 4.15
CA VAL A 189 -5.12 -15.98 4.68
C VAL A 189 -5.70 -17.34 4.28
N LYS A 190 -7.01 -17.41 4.00
CA LYS A 190 -7.75 -18.68 3.83
C LYS A 190 -7.67 -19.28 2.41
N SER A 191 -6.99 -18.63 1.47
CA SER A 191 -6.98 -18.99 0.04
C SER A 191 -5.62 -19.40 -0.51
#